data_AF-D9QEV1-F1
#
_entry.id   AF-D9QEV1-F1
#
_cell.length_a   1.000
_cell.length_b   1.000
_cell.length_c   1.000
_cell.angle_alpha   90.00
_cell.angle_beta   90.00
_cell.angle_gamma   90.00
#
_symmetry.space_group_name_H-M   'P 1'
#
loop_
_entity.id
_entity.type
_entity.pdbx_description
1 polymer ?
#
loop_
_entity_poly.entity_id
_entity_poly.type
_entity_poly.pdbx_seq_one_letter_code
_entity_poly.pdbx_strand_id
1 'polypeptide(L)'
;MNKNIQFPPRPVLYGGWIAAIQSLIGIAYAVLLIVREAAGYNDASIVYESDGANTWVGYGTAVFFIIVFGAVLAGAIMMNRGKRWGRGPVIMLQILLLPIAYYMFSGGAFVFSVITALTAIAALALLFSPRAVDWAARNY
;
A
#
# COMPACT_ATOMS: atom_id res chain seq x y z
N MET A 1 24.02 -4.35 -26.03
CA MET A 1 23.44 -4.99 -24.82
C MET A 1 21.92 -4.88 -24.92
N ASN A 2 21.29 -5.88 -25.56
CA ASN A 2 19.86 -5.84 -25.87
C ASN A 2 19.08 -6.18 -24.59
N LYS A 3 18.54 -5.17 -23.89
CA LYS A 3 17.61 -5.41 -22.78
C LYS A 3 16.30 -5.85 -23.41
N ASN A 4 16.12 -7.15 -23.60
CA ASN A 4 14.83 -7.74 -23.92
C ASN A 4 13.87 -7.35 -22.79
N ILE A 5 13.04 -6.32 -23.01
CA ILE A 5 11.97 -5.94 -22.09
C ILE A 5 10.94 -7.06 -22.19
N GLN A 6 11.15 -8.15 -21.44
CA GLN A 6 10.13 -9.19 -21.31
C GLN A 6 8.97 -8.58 -20.54
N PHE A 7 7.86 -8.37 -21.25
CA PHE A 7 6.62 -7.92 -20.64
C PHE A 7 6.27 -8.85 -19.47
N PRO A 8 5.99 -8.29 -18.28
CA PRO A 8 5.67 -9.12 -17.12
C PRO A 8 4.39 -9.94 -17.40
N PRO A 9 4.32 -11.18 -16.90
CA PRO A 9 3.16 -12.03 -17.12
C PRO A 9 1.92 -11.41 -16.46
N ARG A 10 0.73 -11.67 -17.02
CA ARG A 10 -0.55 -11.09 -16.57
C ARG A 10 -0.76 -11.07 -15.04
N PRO A 11 -0.43 -12.14 -14.27
CA PRO A 11 -0.59 -12.12 -12.82
C PRO A 11 0.24 -11.03 -12.12
N VAL A 12 1.46 -10.75 -12.61
CA VAL A 12 2.33 -9.70 -12.06
C VAL A 12 1.75 -8.32 -12.34
N LEU A 13 1.20 -8.10 -13.54
CA LEU A 13 0.51 -6.84 -13.88
C LEU A 13 -0.69 -6.60 -12.98
N TYR A 14 -1.56 -7.61 -12.81
CA TYR A 14 -2.74 -7.47 -11.96
C TYR A 14 -2.37 -7.25 -10.49
N GLY A 15 -1.41 -8.00 -9.95
CA GLY A 15 -0.91 -7.78 -8.59
C GLY A 15 -0.30 -6.39 -8.40
N GLY A 16 0.43 -5.88 -9.40
CA GLY A 16 0.97 -4.53 -9.40
C GLY A 16 -0.12 -3.46 -9.43
N TRP A 17 -1.15 -3.61 -10.27
CA TRP A 17 -2.28 -2.67 -10.31
C TRP A 17 -3.07 -2.64 -9.00
N ILE A 18 -3.33 -3.79 -8.38
CA ILE A 18 -4.00 -3.84 -7.07
C ILE A 18 -3.19 -3.05 -6.02
N ALA A 19 -1.89 -3.31 -5.94
CA ALA A 19 -1.00 -2.63 -5.01
C ALA A 19 -0.90 -1.12 -5.29
N ALA A 20 -0.89 -0.71 -6.56
CA ALA A 20 -0.88 0.69 -6.95
C ALA A 20 -2.16 1.41 -6.51
N ILE A 21 -3.32 0.79 -6.70
CA ILE A 21 -4.61 1.35 -6.26
C ILE A 21 -4.65 1.47 -4.73
N GLN A 22 -4.28 0.44 -3.99
CA GLN A 22 -4.23 0.48 -2.53
C GLN A 22 -3.27 1.57 -2.03
N SER A 23 -2.14 1.76 -2.72
CA SER A 23 -1.17 2.80 -2.39
C SER A 23 -1.66 4.20 -2.69
N LEU A 24 -2.41 4.40 -3.78
CA LEU A 24 -3.08 5.66 -4.07
C LEU A 24 -4.13 6.00 -3.00
N ILE A 25 -4.86 5.01 -2.49
CA ILE A 25 -5.80 5.21 -1.37
C ILE A 25 -5.05 5.66 -0.11
N GLY A 26 -3.92 5.03 0.22
CA GLY A 26 -3.08 5.45 1.34
C GLY A 26 -2.53 6.88 1.20
N ILE A 27 -2.11 7.26 0.00
CA ILE A 27 -1.65 8.63 -0.28
C ILE A 27 -2.82 9.63 -0.20
N ALA A 28 -4.01 9.27 -0.71
CA ALA A 28 -5.20 10.11 -0.59
C ALA A 28 -5.57 10.33 0.89
N TYR A 29 -5.46 9.30 1.72
CA TYR A 29 -5.65 9.42 3.17
C TYR A 29 -4.61 10.36 3.82
N ALA A 30 -3.35 10.31 3.39
CA ALA A 30 -2.34 11.26 3.85
C ALA A 30 -2.70 12.72 3.50
N VAL A 31 -3.21 12.97 2.29
CA VAL A 31 -3.68 14.30 1.89
C VAL A 31 -4.88 14.73 2.75
N LEU A 32 -5.82 13.82 3.02
CA LEU A 32 -6.94 14.09 3.90
C LEU A 32 -6.49 14.46 5.32
N LEU A 33 -5.47 13.77 5.87
CA LEU A 33 -4.88 14.13 7.17
C LEU A 33 -4.31 15.55 7.14
N ILE A 34 -3.53 15.90 6.12
CA ILE A 34 -2.96 17.26 5.99
C ILE A 34 -4.06 18.32 5.92
N VAL A 35 -5.11 18.09 5.12
CA VAL A 35 -6.23 19.03 4.99
C VAL A 35 -7.02 19.13 6.29
N ARG A 36 -7.24 18.01 6.97
CA ARG A 36 -7.95 17.94 8.26
C ARG A 36 -7.22 18.77 9.34
N GLU A 37 -5.90 18.57 9.44
CA GLU A 37 -5.04 19.31 10.37
C GLU A 37 -4.99 20.82 10.01
N ALA A 38 -4.85 21.14 8.73
CA ALA A 38 -4.84 22.53 8.26
C ALA A 38 -6.19 23.24 8.49
N ALA A 39 -7.30 22.51 8.49
CA ALA A 39 -8.64 23.02 8.78
C ALA A 39 -8.95 23.09 10.30
N GLY A 40 -8.03 22.68 11.18
CA GLY A 40 -8.16 22.80 12.63
C GLY A 40 -9.07 21.75 13.29
N TYR A 41 -9.39 20.65 12.60
CA TYR A 41 -10.19 19.56 13.17
C TYR A 41 -9.31 18.64 14.04
N ASN A 42 -9.23 18.94 15.34
CA ASN A 42 -8.53 18.09 16.31
C ASN A 42 -9.44 16.96 16.84
N ASP A 43 -8.92 15.73 16.97
CA ASP A 43 -9.64 14.64 17.63
C ASP A 43 -9.59 14.81 19.15
N ALA A 44 -10.73 15.15 19.76
CA ALA A 44 -10.88 15.27 21.22
C ALA A 44 -10.74 13.94 21.97
N SER A 45 -10.71 12.80 21.27
CA SER A 45 -10.56 11.46 21.86
C SER A 45 -9.10 11.06 22.12
N ILE A 46 -8.12 11.86 21.70
CA ILE A 46 -6.70 11.57 21.97
C ILE A 46 -6.27 12.31 23.24
N VAL A 47 -6.04 11.55 24.31
CA VAL A 47 -5.55 12.06 25.59
C VAL A 47 -4.07 12.45 25.43
N TYR A 48 -3.78 13.75 25.40
CA TYR A 48 -2.42 14.28 25.44
C TYR A 48 -2.23 15.28 26.59
N GLU A 49 -0.98 15.39 27.07
CA GLU A 49 -0.52 16.35 28.08
C GLU A 49 -0.51 17.81 27.58
N SER A 50 -0.60 18.06 26.27
CA SER A 50 -0.58 19.41 25.70
C SER A 50 -1.31 19.51 24.35
N ASP A 51 -2.05 20.60 24.13
CA ASP A 51 -2.87 20.86 22.93
C ASP A 51 -2.09 20.85 21.61
N GLY A 52 -0.78 21.13 21.63
CA GLY A 52 0.07 21.14 20.44
C GLY A 52 0.48 19.75 19.95
N ALA A 53 0.43 18.72 20.79
CA ALA A 53 0.89 17.37 20.42
C ALA A 53 -0.01 16.70 19.37
N ASN A 54 -1.31 16.97 19.40
CA ASN A 54 -2.29 16.46 18.44
C ASN A 54 -1.91 16.84 17.00
N THR A 55 -1.52 18.09 16.79
CA THR A 55 -1.26 18.64 15.45
C THR A 55 -0.03 18.01 14.81
N TRP A 56 1.03 17.76 15.58
CA TRP A 56 2.27 17.16 15.07
C TRP A 56 2.11 15.68 14.70
N VAL A 57 1.20 14.95 15.35
CA VAL A 57 0.95 13.54 15.08
C VAL A 57 0.22 13.34 13.75
N GLY A 58 -0.73 14.23 13.41
CA GLY A 58 -1.41 14.20 12.11
C GLY A 58 -0.45 14.42 10.94
N TYR A 59 0.39 15.46 11.02
CA TYR A 59 1.43 15.71 10.01
C TYR A 59 2.46 14.59 9.92
N GLY A 60 2.92 14.06 11.07
CA GLY A 60 3.87 12.95 11.12
C GLY A 60 3.32 11.69 10.46
N THR A 61 2.06 11.37 10.73
CA THR A 61 1.36 10.24 10.11
C THR A 61 1.20 10.44 8.61
N ALA A 62 0.84 11.64 8.15
CA ALA A 62 0.73 11.94 6.73
C ALA A 62 2.05 11.75 5.97
N VAL A 63 3.16 12.28 6.51
CA VAL A 63 4.51 12.11 5.94
C VAL A 63 4.89 10.63 5.86
N PHE A 64 4.64 9.87 6.93
CA PHE A 64 4.88 8.43 6.94
C PHE A 64 4.10 7.70 5.85
N PHE A 65 2.80 7.99 5.70
CA PHE A 65 1.97 7.39 4.65
C PHE A 65 2.49 7.73 3.26
N ILE A 66 2.86 8.99 3.00
CA ILE A 66 3.42 9.40 1.70
C ILE A 66 4.70 8.62 1.38
N ILE A 67 5.60 8.45 2.35
CA ILE A 67 6.85 7.74 2.16
C ILE A 67 6.59 6.25 1.89
N VAL A 68 5.80 5.59 2.75
CA VAL A 68 5.55 4.15 2.67
C VAL A 68 4.76 3.80 1.40
N PHE A 69 3.60 4.42 1.21
CA PHE A 69 2.75 4.14 0.05
C PHE A 69 3.35 4.69 -1.25
N GLY A 70 4.11 5.78 -1.20
CA GLY A 70 4.87 6.29 -2.34
C GLY A 70 5.95 5.30 -2.80
N ALA A 71 6.70 4.70 -1.86
CA ALA A 71 7.70 3.68 -2.18
C ALA A 71 7.05 2.42 -2.78
N VAL A 72 5.91 1.97 -2.24
CA VAL A 72 5.20 0.81 -2.78
C VAL A 72 4.58 1.10 -4.14
N LEU A 73 4.01 2.29 -4.34
CA LEU A 73 3.49 2.72 -5.65
C LEU A 73 4.60 2.75 -6.70
N ALA A 74 5.77 3.31 -6.36
CA ALA A 74 6.94 3.29 -7.23
C ALA A 74 7.38 1.85 -7.55
N GLY A 75 7.35 0.96 -6.54
CA GLY A 75 7.59 -0.47 -6.70
C GLY A 75 6.60 -1.13 -7.67
N ALA A 76 5.30 -0.90 -7.48
CA ALA A 76 4.24 -1.42 -8.34
C ALA A 76 4.39 -0.94 -9.79
N ILE A 77 4.68 0.34 -10.00
CA ILE A 77 4.93 0.92 -11.34
C ILE A 77 6.17 0.27 -11.98
N MET A 78 7.28 0.13 -11.24
CA MET A 78 8.48 -0.52 -11.74
C MET A 78 8.22 -1.99 -12.11
N MET A 79 7.47 -2.70 -11.28
CA MET A 79 7.07 -4.08 -11.53
C MET A 79 6.22 -4.20 -12.80
N ASN A 80 5.25 -3.30 -12.99
CA ASN A 80 4.43 -3.24 -14.20
C ASN A 80 5.23 -2.90 -15.47
N ARG A 81 6.34 -2.16 -15.32
CA ARG A 81 7.30 -1.87 -16.41
C ARG A 81 8.33 -2.99 -16.64
N GLY A 82 8.14 -4.16 -16.02
CA GLY A 82 9.00 -5.34 -16.19
C GLY A 82 10.29 -5.32 -15.36
N LYS A 83 10.44 -4.41 -14.39
CA LYS A 83 11.59 -4.42 -13.47
C LYS A 83 11.30 -5.26 -12.23
N ARG A 84 12.18 -6.23 -11.95
CA ARG A 84 12.07 -7.19 -10.82
C ARG A 84 12.08 -6.56 -9.41
N TRP A 85 12.67 -5.37 -9.27
CA TRP A 85 12.92 -4.73 -7.97
C TRP A 85 11.64 -4.37 -7.19
N GLY A 86 10.52 -4.15 -7.89
CA GLY A 86 9.26 -3.70 -7.27
C GLY A 86 8.51 -4.75 -6.46
N ARG A 87 8.88 -6.04 -6.58
CA ARG A 87 8.10 -7.14 -6.00
C ARG A 87 8.17 -7.19 -4.47
N GLY A 88 9.32 -6.92 -3.88
CA GLY A 88 9.53 -6.96 -2.42
C GLY A 88 8.62 -5.98 -1.66
N PRO A 89 8.67 -4.67 -1.96
CA PRO A 89 7.80 -3.67 -1.33
C PRO A 89 6.32 -3.97 -1.49
N VAL A 90 5.91 -4.43 -2.68
CA VAL A 90 4.51 -4.78 -2.95
C VAL A 90 4.05 -5.95 -2.09
N ILE A 91 4.81 -7.06 -2.02
CA ILE A 91 4.45 -8.20 -1.18
C ILE A 91 4.38 -7.80 0.29
N MET A 92 5.34 -6.98 0.75
CA MET A 92 5.38 -6.51 2.13
C MET A 92 4.13 -5.68 2.47
N LEU A 93 3.69 -4.80 1.56
CA LEU A 93 2.43 -4.07 1.74
C LEU A 93 1.24 -5.02 1.84
N GLN A 94 1.12 -6.01 0.96
CA GLN A 94 -0.02 -6.92 0.99
C GLN A 94 -0.08 -7.74 2.28
N ILE A 95 1.07 -8.19 2.80
CA ILE A 95 1.15 -8.88 4.09
C ILE A 95 0.74 -7.93 5.22
N LEU A 96 1.16 -6.66 5.17
CA LEU A 96 0.81 -5.63 6.16
C LEU A 96 -0.69 -5.27 6.13
N LEU A 97 -1.34 -5.35 4.96
CA LEU A 97 -2.77 -5.06 4.84
C LEU A 97 -3.66 -6.11 5.52
N LEU A 98 -3.18 -7.33 5.73
CA LEU A 98 -3.94 -8.38 6.42
C LEU A 98 -4.20 -8.06 7.91
N PRO A 99 -3.20 -7.73 8.76
CA PRO A 99 -3.47 -7.30 10.12
C PRO A 99 -4.23 -5.97 10.16
N ILE A 100 -4.00 -5.05 9.20
CA ILE A 100 -4.81 -3.82 9.10
C ILE A 100 -6.28 -4.15 8.86
N ALA A 101 -6.60 -5.10 7.97
CA ALA A 101 -7.97 -5.53 7.74
C ALA A 101 -8.62 -6.14 8.99
N TYR A 102 -7.86 -6.87 9.82
CA TYR A 102 -8.33 -7.33 11.12
C TYR A 102 -8.63 -6.16 12.07
N TYR A 103 -7.74 -5.17 12.17
CA TYR A 103 -8.00 -3.96 12.97
C TYR A 103 -9.25 -3.21 12.50
N MET A 104 -9.47 -3.10 11.19
CA MET A 104 -10.67 -2.48 10.63
C MET A 104 -11.95 -3.23 11.00
N PHE A 105 -11.89 -4.57 11.03
CA PHE A 105 -12.99 -5.41 11.48
C PHE A 105 -13.31 -5.14 12.96
N SER A 106 -12.28 -5.15 13.82
CA SER A 106 -12.43 -4.85 15.25
C SER A 106 -12.91 -3.43 15.51
N GLY A 107 -12.57 -2.48 14.65
CA GLY A 107 -13.00 -1.08 14.70
C GLY A 107 -14.40 -0.82 14.11
N GLY A 108 -15.14 -1.85 13.69
CA GLY A 108 -16.52 -1.72 13.16
C GLY A 108 -16.62 -1.39 11.67
N ALA A 109 -15.50 -1.22 10.96
CA ALA A 109 -15.46 -0.94 9.51
C ALA A 109 -15.54 -2.23 8.68
N PHE A 110 -16.59 -3.03 8.87
CA PHE A 110 -16.73 -4.38 8.30
C PHE A 110 -16.54 -4.44 6.78
N VAL A 111 -17.27 -3.59 6.03
CA VAL A 111 -17.24 -3.60 4.56
C VAL A 111 -15.83 -3.34 4.03
N PHE A 112 -15.16 -2.31 4.58
CA PHE A 112 -13.80 -1.95 4.16
C PHE A 112 -12.77 -3.00 4.57
N SER A 113 -12.94 -3.65 5.73
CA SER A 113 -12.12 -4.79 6.15
C SER A 113 -12.16 -5.92 5.13
N VAL A 114 -13.36 -6.34 4.72
CA VAL A 114 -13.55 -7.44 3.76
C VAL A 114 -12.94 -7.10 2.41
N ILE A 115 -13.18 -5.90 1.88
CA ILE A 115 -12.60 -5.45 0.60
C ILE A 115 -11.06 -5.45 0.67
N THR A 116 -10.49 -4.94 1.75
CA THR A 116 -9.04 -4.85 1.95
C THR A 116 -8.41 -6.24 2.04
N ALA A 117 -8.99 -7.13 2.86
CA ALA A 117 -8.52 -8.50 3.00
C ALA A 117 -8.59 -9.27 1.67
N LEU A 118 -9.72 -9.18 0.96
CA LEU A 118 -9.90 -9.88 -0.32
C LEU A 118 -8.91 -9.40 -1.38
N THR A 119 -8.74 -8.09 -1.53
CA THR A 119 -7.79 -7.53 -2.50
C THR A 119 -6.35 -7.87 -2.15
N ALA A 120 -5.98 -7.86 -0.87
CA ALA A 120 -4.65 -8.25 -0.42
C ALA A 120 -4.35 -9.73 -0.67
N ILE A 121 -5.28 -10.62 -0.31
CA ILE A 121 -5.15 -12.07 -0.57
C ILE A 121 -5.07 -12.34 -2.07
N ALA A 122 -5.91 -11.69 -2.87
CA ALA A 122 -5.88 -11.86 -4.33
C ALA A 122 -4.53 -11.40 -4.92
N ALA A 123 -3.99 -10.27 -4.49
CA ALA A 123 -2.68 -9.80 -4.93
C ALA A 123 -1.56 -10.77 -4.54
N LEU A 124 -1.57 -11.29 -3.31
CA LEU A 124 -0.60 -12.31 -2.87
C LEU A 124 -0.70 -13.59 -3.70
N ALA A 125 -1.91 -14.10 -3.93
CA ALA A 125 -2.13 -15.29 -4.75
C ALA A 125 -1.63 -15.11 -6.19
N LEU A 126 -1.86 -13.94 -6.79
CA LEU A 126 -1.36 -13.60 -8.11
C LEU A 126 0.17 -13.51 -8.16
N LEU A 127 0.79 -12.89 -7.14
CA LEU A 127 2.24 -12.73 -7.06
C LEU A 127 2.96 -14.04 -6.74
N PHE A 128 2.35 -14.94 -5.96
CA PHE A 128 2.89 -16.27 -5.69
C PHE A 128 2.51 -17.32 -6.73
N SER A 129 1.75 -16.96 -7.76
CA SER A 129 1.42 -17.89 -8.84
C SER A 129 2.68 -18.41 -9.55
N PRO A 130 2.68 -19.66 -10.06
CA PRO A 130 3.85 -20.27 -10.71
C PRO A 130 4.42 -19.38 -11.81
N ARG A 131 3.56 -18.78 -12.64
CA ARG A 131 3.96 -17.85 -13.71
C ARG A 131 4.70 -16.62 -13.20
N ALA A 132 4.28 -16.07 -12.06
CA ALA A 132 4.92 -14.91 -11.46
C ALA A 132 6.25 -15.30 -10.80
N VAL A 133 6.32 -16.45 -10.14
CA VAL A 133 7.56 -17.00 -9.56
C VAL A 133 8.57 -17.34 -10.66
N ASP A 134 8.15 -18.03 -11.73
CA ASP A 134 8.99 -18.36 -12.88
C ASP A 134 9.53 -17.12 -13.61
N TRP A 135 8.76 -16.05 -13.68
CA TRP A 135 9.23 -14.78 -14.22
C TRP A 135 10.29 -14.14 -13.32
N ALA A 136 10.09 -14.17 -12.00
CA ALA A 136 11.09 -13.68 -11.07
C ALA A 136 12.37 -14.54 -11.16
N ALA A 137 12.23 -15.86 -11.19
CA ALA A 137 13.32 -16.84 -11.27
C ALA A 137 14.16 -16.70 -12.56
N ARG A 138 13.51 -16.54 -13.72
CA ARG A 138 14.20 -16.37 -15.03
C ARG A 138 14.93 -15.05 -15.17
N ASN A 139 14.53 -14.05 -14.39
CA ASN A 139 15.17 -12.75 -14.37
C ASN A 139 16.25 -12.64 -13.29
N TYR A 140 16.77 -13.74 -12.69
CA TYR A 140 17.89 -13.71 -11.73
C TYR A 140 19.25 -13.54 -12.40
#